data_AF-A0A960JQV5-F1
#
_entry.id   AF-A0A960JQV5-F1
#
_cell.length_a   1.000
_cell.length_b   1.000
_cell.length_c   1.000
_cell.angle_alpha   90.00
_cell.angle_beta   90.00
_cell.angle_gamma   90.00
#
_symmetry.space_group_name_H-M   'P 1'
#
loop_
_entity.id
_entity.type
_entity.pdbx_description
1 polymer ?
#
loop_
_entity_poly.entity_id
_entity_poly.type
_entity_poly.pdbx_seq_one_letter_code
_entity_poly.pdbx_strand_id
1 'polypeptide(L)'
;MPHPVSGREGEEPGRGHMDTEWIELWVDHDGAPGPVPLRVGWSPGTTVGEVSRALSARLTPAVGGRPVLVGVDPPTGPLSGDAPVERSGLQRGHRVRLAATTVTSADPAVGHTTGAMTGDITDPTMDRTTDRTTVMVRRGPNRGRRVALGDALVVGRSPDCDLTLDDPAVSRRHVRLTRRQAVVELEPLADSVVGVSGRHLRSCEPVEPGTPIRVGDSELVVIAPTRRPPPTSAGATPTSTRPHQRPPRAPFVSNPPTLDLPEPPRRTGVGTVPWLSVGLTGAFAVVMVMGGGFGGGVTANLIWFFTPLLLASGAIEYALSARRGDRRARRRWRAELTDRCAELDRLLDDEARRATHAAPPPADWLLAARLGTTRLWERRREHDDALRLRVGLCNARVQVTGGLPTAGPADLLAEAAESVDRVRWRQDVVSCLDLAEVGSIGLHGPDAHALAASLTAQLVAALGPEDVAIAVAVGATHAARWRWVSMLPHLRSAAELLDGP
;
A
#
# COMPACT_ATOMS: atom_id res chain seq x y z
N MET A 1 -43.30 -35.35 -45.13
CA MET A 1 -44.33 -35.52 -44.09
C MET A 1 -43.64 -35.70 -42.73
N PRO A 2 -43.96 -34.93 -41.68
CA PRO A 2 -44.57 -33.59 -41.64
C PRO A 2 -43.67 -32.53 -40.94
N HIS A 3 -43.92 -31.26 -41.29
CA HIS A 3 -43.58 -29.98 -40.60
C HIS A 3 -44.42 -29.80 -39.29
N PRO A 4 -44.38 -28.71 -38.46
CA PRO A 4 -43.86 -27.31 -38.66
C PRO A 4 -43.08 -26.69 -37.45
N VAL A 5 -42.23 -25.66 -37.59
CA VAL A 5 -42.41 -24.17 -37.74
C VAL A 5 -43.12 -23.45 -36.58
N SER A 6 -42.39 -22.61 -35.83
CA SER A 6 -42.65 -21.17 -35.54
C SER A 6 -41.61 -20.69 -34.50
N GLY A 7 -41.08 -19.47 -34.48
CA GLY A 7 -41.26 -18.29 -35.31
C GLY A 7 -40.03 -17.39 -35.13
N ARG A 8 -39.69 -16.67 -36.20
CA ARG A 8 -38.72 -15.59 -36.21
C ARG A 8 -39.48 -14.32 -35.80
N GLU A 9 -39.02 -13.63 -34.77
CA GLU A 9 -39.35 -12.22 -34.54
C GLU A 9 -38.07 -11.43 -34.24
N GLY A 10 -37.81 -10.43 -35.07
CA GLY A 10 -37.12 -9.19 -34.72
C GLY A 10 -35.63 -9.23 -34.40
N GLU A 11 -34.77 -9.20 -35.42
CA GLU A 11 -33.50 -8.49 -35.32
C GLU A 11 -33.78 -6.98 -35.24
N GLU A 12 -33.69 -6.38 -34.06
CA GLU A 12 -33.47 -4.95 -33.90
C GLU A 12 -31.95 -4.67 -33.95
N PRO A 13 -31.50 -3.62 -34.67
CA PRO A 13 -30.10 -3.27 -34.73
C PRO A 13 -29.69 -2.43 -33.51
N GLY A 14 -28.63 -2.86 -32.82
CA GLY A 14 -27.75 -1.96 -32.06
C GLY A 14 -28.32 -1.30 -30.80
N ARG A 15 -28.48 -2.08 -29.72
CA ARG A 15 -28.19 -1.56 -28.37
C ARG A 15 -26.86 -2.15 -27.93
N GLY A 16 -25.82 -1.31 -27.92
CA GLY A 16 -24.55 -1.67 -27.31
C GLY A 16 -24.82 -2.18 -25.89
N HIS A 17 -24.44 -3.42 -25.65
CA HIS A 17 -24.40 -3.99 -24.31
C HIS A 17 -23.33 -3.21 -23.53
N MET A 18 -23.72 -2.09 -22.92
CA MET A 18 -22.90 -1.48 -21.89
C MET A 18 -22.93 -2.44 -20.71
N ASP A 19 -21.85 -3.18 -20.49
CA ASP A 19 -21.62 -3.96 -19.28
C ASP A 19 -21.83 -3.04 -18.08
N THR A 20 -23.02 -3.13 -17.47
CA THR A 20 -23.37 -2.37 -16.28
C THR A 20 -22.86 -3.19 -15.11
N GLU A 21 -21.68 -2.84 -14.61
CA GLU A 21 -21.16 -3.41 -13.39
C GLU A 21 -22.06 -3.01 -12.21
N TRP A 22 -22.19 -3.88 -11.21
CA TRP A 22 -23.02 -3.61 -10.04
C TRP A 22 -22.30 -3.97 -8.76
N ILE A 23 -22.60 -3.23 -7.70
CA ILE A 23 -22.15 -3.48 -6.33
C ILE A 23 -23.33 -3.61 -5.41
N GLU A 24 -23.15 -4.37 -4.34
CA GLU A 24 -24.08 -4.44 -3.24
C GLU A 24 -23.54 -3.57 -2.09
N LEU A 25 -24.28 -2.54 -1.68
CA LEU A 25 -23.91 -1.63 -0.59
C LEU A 25 -24.95 -1.70 0.52
N TRP A 26 -24.49 -1.62 1.77
CA TRP A 26 -25.35 -1.47 2.94
C TRP A 26 -25.51 0.02 3.25
N VAL A 27 -26.67 0.60 2.93
CA VAL A 27 -26.87 2.05 3.07
C VAL A 27 -27.62 2.36 4.36
N ASP A 28 -27.00 3.16 5.23
CA ASP A 28 -27.65 3.82 6.35
C ASP A 28 -28.36 5.08 5.83
N HIS A 29 -29.68 5.17 6.03
CA HIS A 29 -30.47 6.35 5.71
C HIS A 29 -31.41 6.71 6.85
N ASP A 30 -31.67 8.01 6.99
CA ASP A 30 -32.57 8.51 8.02
C ASP A 30 -33.99 7.99 7.76
N GLY A 31 -34.54 7.23 8.72
CA GLY A 31 -35.89 6.64 8.65
C GLY A 31 -35.97 5.11 8.61
N ALA A 32 -34.86 4.39 8.44
CA ALA A 32 -34.84 2.93 8.55
C ALA A 32 -34.31 2.44 9.92
N PRO A 33 -34.84 1.33 10.48
CA PRO A 33 -34.36 0.77 11.75
C PRO A 33 -32.98 0.10 11.65
N GLY A 34 -32.36 0.05 10.47
CA GLY A 34 -31.04 -0.54 10.22
C GLY A 34 -30.58 -0.36 8.77
N PRO A 35 -29.35 -0.79 8.43
CA PRO A 35 -28.79 -0.64 7.09
C PRO A 35 -29.54 -1.48 6.06
N VAL A 36 -29.82 -0.92 4.89
CA VAL A 36 -30.55 -1.60 3.81
C VAL A 36 -29.57 -2.04 2.72
N PRO A 37 -29.56 -3.33 2.31
CA PRO A 37 -28.74 -3.78 1.18
C PRO A 37 -29.34 -3.29 -0.14
N LEU A 38 -28.55 -2.57 -0.92
CA LEU A 38 -28.94 -2.03 -2.22
C LEU A 38 -27.95 -2.43 -3.29
N ARG A 39 -28.48 -2.87 -4.44
CA ARG A 39 -27.70 -3.08 -5.65
C ARG A 39 -27.62 -1.78 -6.44
N VAL A 40 -26.41 -1.25 -6.57
CA VAL A 40 -26.11 -0.04 -7.32
C VAL A 40 -25.38 -0.45 -8.59
N GLY A 41 -26.04 -0.30 -9.73
CA GLY A 41 -25.41 -0.44 -11.05
C GLY A 41 -24.69 0.85 -11.45
N TRP A 42 -23.53 0.74 -12.06
CA TRP A 42 -22.79 1.86 -12.64
C TRP A 42 -22.22 1.49 -14.02
N SER A 43 -21.89 2.51 -14.80
CA SER A 43 -21.07 2.38 -16.01
C SER A 43 -19.63 2.82 -15.71
N PRO A 44 -18.62 2.33 -16.46
CA PRO A 44 -17.24 2.74 -16.27
C PRO A 44 -17.06 4.27 -16.27
N GLY A 45 -16.41 4.82 -15.25
CA GLY A 45 -16.21 6.26 -15.06
C GLY A 45 -17.33 7.01 -14.32
N THR A 46 -18.37 6.32 -13.86
CA THR A 46 -19.40 6.92 -12.98
C THR A 46 -18.75 7.40 -11.69
N THR A 47 -19.07 8.63 -11.28
CA THR A 47 -18.47 9.24 -10.08
C THR A 47 -19.24 8.90 -8.81
N VAL A 48 -18.55 8.91 -7.66
CA VAL A 48 -19.19 8.73 -6.34
C VAL A 48 -20.23 9.82 -6.08
N GLY A 49 -20.04 11.04 -6.60
CA GLY A 49 -21.01 12.13 -6.51
C GLY A 49 -22.29 11.88 -7.32
N GLU A 50 -22.22 11.13 -8.43
CA GLU A 50 -23.39 10.67 -9.18
C GLU A 50 -24.15 9.59 -8.40
N VAL A 51 -23.43 8.62 -7.83
CA VAL A 51 -24.02 7.57 -6.99
C VAL A 51 -24.67 8.17 -5.73
N SER A 52 -24.02 9.14 -5.09
CA SER A 52 -24.54 9.84 -3.90
C SER A 52 -25.85 10.56 -4.20
N ARG A 53 -25.94 11.23 -5.36
CA ARG A 53 -27.17 11.91 -5.81
C ARG A 53 -28.29 10.92 -6.14
N ALA A 54 -27.96 9.82 -6.82
CA ALA A 54 -28.94 8.80 -7.18
C ALA A 54 -29.51 8.09 -5.93
N LEU A 55 -28.66 7.77 -4.95
CA LEU A 55 -29.10 7.19 -3.69
C LEU A 55 -29.91 8.18 -2.84
N SER A 56 -29.49 9.43 -2.78
CA SER A 56 -30.25 10.49 -2.09
C SER A 56 -31.64 10.67 -2.69
N ALA A 57 -31.77 10.71 -4.02
CA ALA A 57 -33.06 10.83 -4.69
C ALA A 57 -34.01 9.64 -4.44
N ARG A 58 -33.47 8.45 -4.13
CA ARG A 58 -34.24 7.21 -3.95
C ARG A 58 -34.59 6.90 -2.50
N LEU A 59 -33.75 7.31 -1.54
CA LEU A 59 -33.84 6.84 -0.14
C LEU A 59 -34.22 7.94 0.85
N THR A 60 -34.05 9.22 0.50
CA THR A 60 -34.27 10.32 1.44
C THR A 60 -35.02 11.45 0.74
N PRO A 61 -36.13 11.98 1.31
CA PRO A 61 -36.73 13.19 0.76
C PRO A 61 -35.71 14.32 0.82
N ALA A 62 -35.52 15.04 -0.29
CA ALA A 62 -34.42 15.97 -0.52
C ALA A 62 -34.25 16.98 0.63
N VAL A 63 -33.28 16.73 1.51
CA VAL A 63 -32.78 17.69 2.50
C VAL A 63 -31.70 18.54 1.81
N GLY A 64 -31.77 19.86 1.97
CA GLY A 64 -30.90 20.81 1.26
C GLY A 64 -29.41 20.55 1.48
N GLY A 65 -28.66 20.44 0.38
CA GLY A 65 -27.21 20.23 0.38
C GLY A 65 -26.76 19.30 -0.75
N ARG A 66 -25.44 19.22 -0.99
CA ARG A 66 -24.87 18.19 -1.88
C ARG A 66 -24.71 16.89 -1.08
N PRO A 67 -25.34 15.76 -1.49
CA PRO A 67 -25.22 14.50 -0.78
C PRO A 67 -23.81 13.94 -0.96
N VAL A 68 -23.20 13.53 0.16
CA VAL A 68 -21.88 12.88 0.20
C VAL A 68 -22.01 11.50 0.82
N LEU A 69 -21.44 10.49 0.17
CA LEU A 69 -21.30 9.16 0.72
C LEU A 69 -20.14 9.11 1.72
N VAL A 70 -20.42 8.61 2.92
CA VAL A 70 -19.43 8.42 3.98
C VAL A 70 -19.31 6.93 4.24
N GLY A 71 -18.10 6.37 4.15
CA GLY A 71 -17.86 4.98 4.53
C GLY A 71 -17.97 4.80 6.05
N VAL A 72 -18.81 3.86 6.47
CA VAL A 72 -19.09 3.55 7.88
C VAL A 72 -18.35 2.30 8.32
N ASP A 73 -18.35 1.26 7.48
CA ASP A 73 -17.63 0.02 7.73
C ASP A 73 -17.07 -0.56 6.41
N PRO A 74 -15.74 -0.51 6.20
CA PRO A 74 -14.75 0.15 7.06
C PRO A 74 -14.92 1.70 7.05
N PRO A 75 -14.56 2.41 8.13
CA PRO A 75 -14.73 3.85 8.21
C PRO A 75 -13.70 4.57 7.33
N THR A 76 -14.12 5.04 6.15
CA THR A 76 -13.25 5.74 5.18
C THR A 76 -13.44 7.26 5.17
N GLY A 77 -14.35 7.80 5.97
CA GLY A 77 -14.70 9.23 5.94
C GLY A 77 -15.54 9.60 4.71
N PRO A 78 -15.75 10.91 4.43
CA PRO A 78 -16.49 11.36 3.26
C PRO A 78 -15.71 11.04 1.98
N LEU A 79 -16.32 10.25 1.11
CA LEU A 79 -15.75 9.89 -0.17
C LEU A 79 -15.75 11.10 -1.11
N SER A 80 -14.67 11.28 -1.86
CA SER A 80 -14.56 12.36 -2.84
C SER A 80 -15.61 12.18 -3.94
N GLY A 81 -16.46 13.19 -4.13
CA GLY A 81 -17.53 13.15 -5.12
C GLY A 81 -17.03 13.06 -6.56
N ASP A 82 -15.81 13.53 -6.85
CA ASP A 82 -15.23 13.54 -8.20
C ASP A 82 -14.44 12.24 -8.50
N ALA A 83 -14.27 11.36 -7.51
CA ALA A 83 -13.61 10.08 -7.73
C ALA A 83 -14.55 9.12 -8.47
N PRO A 84 -14.07 8.40 -9.51
CA PRO A 84 -14.84 7.34 -10.14
C PRO A 84 -14.96 6.14 -9.18
N VAL A 85 -16.08 5.42 -9.23
CA VAL A 85 -16.44 4.36 -8.26
C VAL A 85 -15.33 3.31 -8.14
N GLU A 86 -14.68 2.95 -9.24
CA GLU A 86 -13.58 1.99 -9.35
C GLU A 86 -12.35 2.42 -8.55
N ARG A 87 -12.14 3.72 -8.37
CA ARG A 87 -11.01 4.31 -7.62
C ARG A 87 -11.41 4.89 -6.27
N SER A 88 -12.70 4.82 -5.93
CA SER A 88 -13.23 5.35 -4.67
C SER A 88 -12.95 4.46 -3.46
N GLY A 89 -12.58 3.20 -3.69
CA GLY A 89 -12.44 2.19 -2.66
C GLY A 89 -13.77 1.58 -2.20
N LEU A 90 -14.91 1.90 -2.84
CA LEU A 90 -16.19 1.21 -2.58
C LEU A 90 -16.12 -0.25 -3.05
N GLN A 91 -16.39 -1.19 -2.15
CA GLN A 91 -16.44 -2.62 -2.44
C GLN A 91 -17.78 -3.23 -2.08
N ARG A 92 -18.05 -4.43 -2.64
CA ARG A 92 -19.27 -5.19 -2.34
C ARG A 92 -19.32 -5.48 -0.84
N GLY A 93 -20.45 -5.15 -0.22
CA GLY A 93 -20.68 -5.32 1.21
C GLY A 93 -20.28 -4.11 2.06
N HIS A 94 -19.73 -3.03 1.49
CA HIS A 94 -19.44 -1.82 2.25
C HIS A 94 -20.69 -1.21 2.86
N ARG A 95 -20.57 -0.79 4.12
CA ARG A 95 -21.59 0.01 4.79
C ARG A 95 -21.31 1.49 4.61
N VAL A 96 -22.26 2.23 4.07
CA VAL A 96 -22.14 3.65 3.72
C VAL A 96 -23.31 4.44 4.28
N ARG A 97 -23.07 5.70 4.65
CA ARG A 97 -24.09 6.63 5.12
C ARG A 97 -24.15 7.84 4.18
N LEU A 98 -25.36 8.30 3.89
CA LEU A 98 -25.54 9.58 3.19
C LEU A 98 -25.47 10.72 4.22
N ALA A 99 -24.60 11.70 3.98
CA ALA A 99 -24.53 12.93 4.77
C ALA A 99 -24.80 14.14 3.88
N ALA A 100 -25.53 15.13 4.41
CA ALA A 100 -25.70 16.43 3.76
C ALA A 100 -24.55 17.36 4.21
N THR A 101 -23.79 17.89 3.25
CA THR A 101 -22.80 18.93 3.55
C THR A 101 -23.50 20.28 3.61
N THR A 102 -23.68 20.85 4.80
CA THR A 102 -23.98 22.28 4.96
C THR A 102 -22.70 23.07 4.70
N VAL A 103 -22.67 23.78 3.57
CA VAL A 103 -21.61 24.74 3.28
C VAL A 103 -21.82 25.94 4.21
N THR A 104 -21.10 25.98 5.33
CA THR A 104 -20.90 27.23 6.07
C THR A 104 -19.84 28.02 5.30
N SER A 105 -20.30 29.02 4.55
CA SER A 105 -19.46 30.04 3.95
C SER A 105 -18.72 30.80 5.06
N ALA A 106 -17.40 30.70 5.08
CA ALA A 106 -16.56 31.75 5.63
C ALA A 106 -16.20 32.70 4.46
N ASP A 107 -16.51 33.98 4.63
CA ASP A 107 -16.53 35.04 3.63
C ASP A 107 -15.26 35.16 2.74
N PRO A 108 -15.45 35.46 1.43
CA PRO A 108 -14.44 36.07 0.58
C PRO A 108 -14.64 37.59 0.58
N ALA A 109 -13.78 38.32 1.28
CA ALA A 109 -13.72 39.77 1.19
C ALA A 109 -12.38 40.22 0.61
N VAL A 110 -12.30 40.31 -0.73
CA VAL A 110 -11.55 41.39 -1.43
C VAL A 110 -12.22 41.61 -2.78
N GLY A 111 -12.72 42.83 -2.97
CA GLY A 111 -13.51 43.23 -4.13
C GLY A 111 -12.73 43.31 -5.44
N HIS A 112 -13.44 43.01 -6.53
CA HIS A 112 -13.05 43.39 -7.88
C HIS A 112 -13.36 44.87 -8.08
N THR A 113 -12.32 45.69 -8.30
CA THR A 113 -12.44 46.93 -9.06
C THR A 113 -11.78 46.71 -10.41
N THR A 114 -12.62 46.77 -11.45
CA THR A 114 -12.25 46.84 -12.85
C THR A 114 -11.45 48.12 -13.10
N GLY A 115 -10.25 47.99 -13.67
CA GLY A 115 -9.44 49.11 -14.13
C GLY A 115 -8.46 48.63 -15.20
N ALA A 116 -8.74 48.97 -16.45
CA ALA A 116 -7.82 48.78 -17.56
C ALA A 116 -6.59 49.70 -17.38
N MET A 117 -5.38 49.16 -17.42
CA MET A 117 -4.17 49.89 -17.86
C MET A 117 -3.09 48.92 -18.35
N THR A 118 -2.65 49.18 -19.58
CA THR A 118 -1.38 48.82 -20.20
C THR A 118 -0.20 49.04 -19.25
N GLY A 119 0.70 48.07 -19.11
CA GLY A 119 1.94 48.23 -18.34
C GLY A 119 2.78 46.96 -18.24
N ASP A 120 3.89 46.95 -18.97
CA ASP A 120 5.12 46.16 -18.87
C ASP A 120 5.17 44.93 -17.93
N ILE A 121 5.43 43.76 -18.53
CA ILE A 121 5.82 42.54 -17.81
C ILE A 121 7.29 42.67 -17.43
N THR A 122 7.55 43.13 -16.20
CA THR A 122 8.83 42.91 -15.53
C THR A 122 8.75 41.61 -14.71
N ASP A 123 9.61 40.67 -15.10
CA ASP A 123 10.16 39.50 -14.39
C ASP A 123 9.42 38.97 -13.13
N PRO A 124 8.87 37.73 -13.13
CA PRO A 124 8.31 37.15 -11.92
C PRO A 124 9.46 36.85 -10.95
N THR A 125 9.47 37.61 -9.86
CA THR A 125 10.38 37.40 -8.73
C THR A 125 10.25 35.95 -8.26
N MET A 126 11.32 35.17 -8.44
CA MET A 126 11.47 33.88 -7.77
C MET A 126 11.15 34.04 -6.29
N ASP A 127 10.26 33.20 -5.81
CA ASP A 127 9.84 33.13 -4.41
C ASP A 127 11.07 33.03 -3.48
N ARG A 128 11.24 34.06 -2.63
CA ARG A 128 12.37 34.23 -1.68
C ARG A 128 12.39 33.17 -0.57
N THR A 129 11.49 32.19 -0.60
CA THR A 129 11.46 31.04 0.33
C THR A 129 12.60 30.03 0.10
N THR A 130 13.39 30.19 -0.96
CA THR A 130 14.46 29.26 -1.36
C THR A 130 15.71 29.28 -0.45
N ASP A 131 15.81 30.22 0.51
CA ASP A 131 17.02 30.40 1.35
C ASP A 131 16.89 29.88 2.79
N ARG A 132 15.80 29.16 3.13
CA ARG A 132 15.56 28.68 4.50
C ARG A 132 15.55 27.16 4.58
N THR A 133 16.27 26.61 5.58
CA THR A 133 16.21 25.18 5.90
C THR A 133 14.76 24.84 6.22
N THR A 134 14.24 23.78 5.61
CA THR A 134 12.82 23.40 5.67
C THR A 134 12.73 21.93 6.04
N VAL A 135 11.82 21.58 6.94
CA VAL A 135 11.47 20.18 7.23
C VAL A 135 10.25 19.81 6.40
N MET A 136 10.32 18.69 5.69
CA MET A 136 9.25 18.19 4.84
C MET A 136 8.83 16.80 5.25
N VAL A 137 7.51 16.56 5.27
CA VAL A 137 6.95 15.22 5.47
C VAL A 137 6.98 14.44 4.15
N ARG A 138 7.85 13.43 4.06
CA ARG A 138 8.04 12.55 2.90
C ARG A 138 7.00 11.42 2.84
N ARG A 139 6.63 10.86 4.00
CA ARG A 139 5.59 9.82 4.13
C ARG A 139 4.74 10.04 5.38
N GLY A 140 3.55 9.44 5.39
CA GLY A 140 2.57 9.56 6.47
C GLY A 140 1.36 10.41 6.08
N PRO A 141 0.38 10.55 6.98
CA PRO A 141 -0.88 11.26 6.74
C PRO A 141 -0.72 12.70 6.26
N ASN A 142 0.36 13.38 6.66
CA ASN A 142 0.66 14.77 6.30
C ASN A 142 1.67 14.91 5.15
N ARG A 143 1.80 13.90 4.27
CA ARG A 143 2.76 13.92 3.14
C ARG A 143 2.67 15.22 2.34
N GLY A 144 3.83 15.83 2.08
CA GLY A 144 3.96 17.08 1.33
C GLY A 144 3.88 18.34 2.18
N ARG A 145 3.51 18.24 3.47
CA ARG A 145 3.58 19.38 4.40
C ARG A 145 5.04 19.80 4.62
N ARG A 146 5.27 21.12 4.60
CA ARG A 146 6.59 21.75 4.73
C ARG A 146 6.53 22.85 5.78
N VAL A 147 7.52 22.89 6.66
CA VAL A 147 7.65 23.93 7.69
C VAL A 147 9.09 24.42 7.71
N ALA A 148 9.29 25.73 7.77
CA ALA A 148 10.63 26.30 7.87
C ALA A 148 11.26 25.94 9.22
N LEU A 149 12.48 25.41 9.19
CA LEU A 149 13.30 25.21 10.38
C LEU A 149 13.93 26.54 10.78
N GLY A 150 13.43 27.13 11.88
CA GLY A 150 14.07 28.26 12.56
C GLY A 150 15.28 27.81 13.39
N ASP A 151 15.39 28.31 14.62
CA ASP A 151 16.43 27.86 15.57
C ASP A 151 16.08 26.50 16.18
N ALA A 152 14.79 26.24 16.41
CA ALA A 152 14.26 24.95 16.80
C ALA A 152 12.90 24.71 16.17
N LEU A 153 12.54 23.44 16.01
CA LEU A 153 11.24 22.98 15.53
C LEU A 153 10.87 21.71 16.31
N VAL A 154 9.70 21.71 16.95
CA VAL A 154 9.15 20.55 17.65
C VAL A 154 8.12 19.86 16.77
N VAL A 155 8.32 18.56 16.55
CA VAL A 155 7.43 17.71 15.76
C VAL A 155 6.71 16.73 16.68
N GLY A 156 5.40 16.56 16.49
CA GLY A 156 4.60 15.65 17.28
C GLY A 156 3.12 15.69 16.90
N ARG A 157 2.31 14.91 17.62
CA ARG A 157 0.85 14.84 17.39
C ARG A 157 0.07 15.97 18.08
N SER A 158 0.66 16.68 19.05
CA SER A 158 -0.02 17.78 19.74
C SER A 158 -0.23 18.97 18.80
N PRO A 159 -1.36 19.68 18.89
CA PRO A 159 -1.55 20.94 18.16
C PRO A 159 -0.54 22.02 18.59
N ASP A 160 0.07 21.89 19.78
CA ASP A 160 1.11 22.81 20.27
C ASP A 160 2.50 22.58 19.63
N CYS A 161 2.63 21.61 18.71
CA CYS A 161 3.86 21.36 17.96
C CYS A 161 3.93 22.23 16.71
N ASP A 162 5.13 22.72 16.39
CA ASP A 162 5.39 23.54 15.18
C ASP A 162 5.08 22.75 13.89
N LEU A 163 5.37 21.44 13.90
CA LEU A 163 4.91 20.51 12.88
C LEU A 163 4.02 19.44 13.53
N THR A 164 2.70 19.64 13.41
CA THR A 164 1.70 18.67 13.86
C THR A 164 1.56 17.53 12.85
N LEU A 165 1.62 16.29 13.34
CA LEU A 165 1.41 15.07 12.54
C LEU A 165 0.14 14.34 12.99
N ASP A 166 -0.73 14.00 12.05
CA ASP A 166 -1.97 13.24 12.26
C ASP A 166 -1.70 11.73 12.30
N ASP A 167 -0.67 11.33 13.04
CA ASP A 167 -0.17 9.96 13.11
C ASP A 167 -0.36 9.39 14.54
N PRO A 168 -1.20 8.35 14.72
CA PRO A 168 -1.46 7.76 16.03
C PRO A 168 -0.22 7.18 16.71
N ALA A 169 0.78 6.72 15.94
CA ALA A 169 2.03 6.18 16.45
C ALA A 169 3.01 7.28 16.92
N VAL A 170 2.71 8.55 16.63
CA VAL A 170 3.53 9.71 17.03
C VAL A 170 3.10 10.23 18.40
N SER A 171 4.04 10.24 19.35
CA SER A 171 3.95 10.96 20.64
C SER A 171 3.49 12.42 20.49
N ARG A 172 2.81 12.94 21.52
CA ARG A 172 2.35 14.35 21.58
C ARG A 172 3.45 15.35 21.22
N ARG A 173 4.64 15.17 21.80
CA ARG A 173 5.89 15.85 21.40
C ARG A 173 6.91 14.74 21.17
N HIS A 174 7.29 14.49 19.92
CA HIS A 174 8.03 13.29 19.55
C HIS A 174 9.52 13.56 19.35
N VAL A 175 9.85 14.64 18.65
CA VAL A 175 11.23 15.00 18.35
C VAL A 175 11.38 16.52 18.27
N ARG A 176 12.54 17.02 18.69
CA ARG A 176 12.97 18.40 18.50
C ARG A 176 14.12 18.41 17.51
N LEU A 177 13.99 19.23 16.48
CA LEU A 177 15.07 19.55 15.55
C LEU A 177 15.62 20.92 15.96
N THR A 178 16.90 20.99 16.29
CA THR A 178 17.58 22.24 16.65
C THR A 178 18.63 22.56 15.61
N ARG A 179 18.59 23.75 15.04
CA ARG A 179 19.61 24.21 14.10
C ARG A 179 20.76 24.84 14.88
N ARG A 180 21.93 24.21 14.87
CA ARG A 180 23.18 24.79 15.39
C ARG A 180 24.14 25.05 14.25
N GLN A 181 24.34 26.33 13.92
CA GLN A 181 25.17 26.77 12.79
C GLN A 181 24.75 26.12 11.46
N ALA A 182 25.58 25.23 10.90
CA ALA A 182 25.36 24.52 9.65
C ALA A 182 24.83 23.09 9.85
N VAL A 183 24.63 22.64 11.09
CA VAL A 183 24.21 21.28 11.45
C VAL A 183 22.81 21.33 12.06
N VAL A 184 21.99 20.31 11.74
CA VAL A 184 20.70 20.11 12.39
C VAL A 184 20.85 18.97 13.37
N GLU A 185 20.70 19.27 14.66
CA GLU A 185 20.69 18.29 15.73
C GLU A 185 19.26 17.77 15.90
N LEU A 186 19.12 16.45 15.97
CA LEU A 186 17.87 15.77 16.24
C LEU A 186 17.89 15.22 17.66
N GLU A 187 16.93 15.68 18.47
CA GLU A 187 16.74 15.26 19.86
C GLU A 187 15.38 14.56 20.02
N PRO A 188 15.34 13.24 20.27
CA PRO A 188 14.11 12.55 20.65
C PRO A 188 13.54 13.15 21.93
N LEU A 189 12.23 13.42 21.97
CA LEU A 189 11.55 13.93 23.16
C LEU A 189 10.82 12.78 23.87
N ALA A 190 11.02 12.67 25.19
CA ALA A 190 10.49 11.59 26.03
C ALA A 190 10.93 10.18 25.57
N ASP A 191 10.18 9.13 25.93
CA ASP A 191 10.41 7.72 25.52
C ASP A 191 10.15 7.44 24.02
N SER A 192 10.28 8.46 23.17
CA SER A 192 10.03 8.36 21.73
C SER A 192 11.20 7.69 21.03
N VAL A 193 10.90 6.74 20.16
CA VAL A 193 11.90 6.06 19.33
C VAL A 193 11.90 6.71 17.95
N VAL A 194 13.02 7.33 17.57
CA VAL A 194 13.18 7.98 16.25
C VAL A 194 14.09 7.13 15.38
N GLY A 195 13.68 6.82 14.15
CA GLY A 195 14.52 6.12 13.18
C GLY A 195 15.29 7.09 12.30
N VAL A 196 16.60 6.95 12.15
CA VAL A 196 17.42 7.70 11.18
C VAL A 196 18.28 6.74 10.39
N SER A 197 18.11 6.69 9.07
CA SER A 197 18.85 5.75 8.19
C SER A 197 18.81 4.28 8.67
N GLY A 198 17.69 3.85 9.25
CA GLY A 198 17.50 2.49 9.78
C GLY A 198 18.05 2.24 11.20
N ARG A 199 18.67 3.24 11.84
CA ARG A 199 19.09 3.19 13.26
C ARG A 199 18.07 3.87 14.15
N HIS A 200 17.81 3.30 15.33
CA HIS A 200 16.96 3.92 16.34
C HIS A 200 17.78 4.85 17.23
N LEU A 201 17.44 6.14 17.24
CA LEU A 201 18.02 7.16 18.09
C LEU A 201 17.24 7.28 19.39
N ARG A 202 17.99 7.34 20.50
CA ARG A 202 17.49 7.62 21.86
C ARG A 202 18.18 8.82 22.51
N SER A 203 19.15 9.42 21.83
CA SER A 203 19.92 10.57 22.28
C SER A 203 20.04 11.60 21.16
N CYS A 204 20.45 12.82 21.52
CA CYS A 204 20.69 13.88 20.56
C CYS A 204 21.83 13.49 19.60
N GLU A 205 21.57 13.49 18.29
CA GLU A 205 22.57 13.23 17.24
C GLU A 205 22.43 14.23 16.07
N PRO A 206 23.54 14.62 15.41
CA PRO A 206 23.49 15.44 14.21
C PRO A 206 22.93 14.65 13.02
N VAL A 207 22.06 15.28 12.23
CA VAL A 207 21.44 14.69 11.05
C VAL A 207 21.79 15.51 9.80
N GLU A 208 22.25 14.81 8.76
CA GLU A 208 22.56 15.45 7.48
C GLU A 208 21.27 15.82 6.73
N PRO A 209 21.23 16.98 6.05
CA PRO A 209 20.13 17.31 5.15
C PRO A 209 19.94 16.23 4.09
N GLY A 210 18.69 15.85 3.81
CA GLY A 210 18.35 14.76 2.91
C GLY A 210 18.25 13.38 3.58
N THR A 211 18.73 13.22 4.81
CA THR A 211 18.58 11.96 5.56
C THR A 211 17.12 11.76 6.00
N PRO A 212 16.54 10.57 5.76
CA PRO A 212 15.20 10.26 6.26
C PRO A 212 15.16 10.03 7.76
N ILE A 213 14.22 10.70 8.41
CA ILE A 213 13.93 10.65 9.83
C ILE A 213 12.53 10.06 10.02
N ARG A 214 12.43 8.83 10.49
CA ARG A 214 11.17 8.15 10.81
C ARG A 214 10.69 8.52 12.22
N VAL A 215 9.43 8.95 12.30
CA VAL A 215 8.73 9.36 13.51
C VAL A 215 7.37 8.65 13.47
N GLY A 216 7.20 7.58 14.25
CA GLY A 216 6.02 6.70 14.10
C GLY A 216 5.97 6.04 12.71
N ASP A 217 4.85 6.22 12.00
CA ASP A 217 4.66 5.79 10.61
C ASP A 217 4.93 6.90 9.59
N SER A 218 5.23 8.10 10.09
CA SER A 218 5.60 9.26 9.30
C SER A 218 7.11 9.32 9.05
N GLU A 219 7.50 9.89 7.92
CA GLU A 219 8.90 10.06 7.54
C GLU A 219 9.16 11.52 7.17
N LEU A 220 10.16 12.13 7.77
CA LEU A 220 10.55 13.52 7.62
C LEU A 220 11.91 13.61 6.94
N VAL A 221 12.14 14.69 6.20
CA VAL A 221 13.46 15.02 5.64
C VAL A 221 13.74 16.50 5.90
N VAL A 222 14.94 16.78 6.39
CA VAL A 222 15.46 18.15 6.48
C VAL A 222 16.04 18.53 5.13
N ILE A 223 15.55 19.63 4.55
CA ILE A 223 16.03 20.22 3.30
C ILE A 223 16.78 21.49 3.67
N ALA A 224 18.10 21.48 3.59
CA ALA A 224 18.89 22.70 3.72
C ALA A 224 18.92 23.44 2.38
N PRO A 225 18.91 24.79 2.37
CA PRO A 225 19.23 25.55 1.17
C PRO A 225 20.65 25.16 0.75
N THR A 226 20.85 24.94 -0.55
CA THR A 226 22.19 24.78 -1.12
C THR A 226 23.00 26.01 -0.74
N ARG A 227 23.91 25.86 0.23
CA ARG A 227 24.86 26.92 0.54
C ARG A 227 25.63 27.17 -0.75
N ARG A 228 25.44 28.34 -1.38
CA ARG A 228 26.41 28.83 -2.35
C ARG A 228 27.76 28.72 -1.63
N PRO A 229 28.74 27.95 -2.14
CA PRO A 229 30.03 27.86 -1.47
C PRO A 229 30.52 29.30 -1.25
N PRO A 230 31.20 29.59 -0.12
CA PRO A 230 31.81 30.91 0.06
C PRO A 230 32.58 31.24 -1.23
N PRO A 231 32.61 32.50 -1.68
CA PRO A 231 33.44 32.87 -2.82
C PRO A 231 34.89 32.57 -2.45
N THR A 232 35.36 31.38 -2.80
CA THR A 232 36.76 31.01 -2.74
C THR A 232 37.41 31.85 -3.82
N SER A 233 38.07 32.91 -3.38
CA SER A 233 39.05 33.73 -4.09
C SER A 233 38.71 34.07 -5.54
N ALA A 234 38.34 35.33 -5.77
CA ALA A 234 38.40 35.96 -7.08
C ALA A 234 39.72 35.57 -7.79
N GLY A 235 39.61 34.78 -8.86
CA GLY A 235 40.78 34.29 -9.60
C GLY A 235 40.55 33.01 -10.41
N ALA A 236 39.53 32.21 -10.13
CA ALA A 236 39.22 31.04 -10.96
C ALA A 236 38.19 31.39 -12.04
N THR A 237 38.65 31.43 -13.29
CA THR A 237 37.82 31.39 -14.50
C THR A 237 36.75 30.30 -14.38
N PRO A 238 35.48 30.54 -14.75
CA PRO A 238 34.39 29.57 -14.64
C PRO A 238 34.52 28.50 -15.73
N THR A 239 35.50 27.61 -15.60
CA THR A 239 35.68 26.45 -16.49
C THR A 239 35.78 25.14 -15.70
N SER A 240 35.63 25.16 -14.38
CA SER A 240 35.57 23.93 -13.58
C SER A 240 34.15 23.34 -13.61
N THR A 241 33.82 22.64 -14.70
CA THR A 241 32.80 21.58 -14.68
C THR A 241 33.31 20.49 -13.72
N ARG A 242 32.98 20.62 -12.43
CA ARG A 242 33.27 19.53 -11.48
C ARG A 242 32.54 18.29 -11.99
N PRO A 243 33.24 17.20 -12.33
CA PRO A 243 32.56 15.99 -12.80
C PRO A 243 31.64 15.48 -11.71
N HIS A 244 30.37 15.22 -12.04
CA HIS A 244 29.46 14.58 -11.08
C HIS A 244 29.98 13.18 -10.82
N GLN A 245 30.46 12.94 -9.60
CA GLN A 245 31.01 11.64 -9.22
C GLN A 245 29.85 10.68 -8.95
N ARG A 246 29.76 9.63 -9.77
CA ARG A 246 28.74 8.59 -9.66
C ARG A 246 29.37 7.36 -9.01
N PRO A 247 29.18 7.14 -7.69
CA PRO A 247 29.73 5.97 -7.02
C PRO A 247 29.12 4.67 -7.61
N PRO A 248 29.80 3.52 -7.48
CA PRO A 248 29.24 2.24 -7.85
C PRO A 248 27.92 1.99 -7.12
N ARG A 249 26.88 1.63 -7.88
CA ARG A 249 25.55 1.28 -7.35
C ARG A 249 25.37 -0.23 -7.48
N ALA A 250 24.84 -0.86 -6.44
CA ALA A 250 24.34 -2.22 -6.56
C ALA A 250 23.03 -2.20 -7.37
N PRO A 251 22.90 -3.00 -8.45
CA PRO A 251 21.66 -3.06 -9.21
C PRO A 251 20.51 -3.54 -8.32
N PHE A 252 19.31 -2.99 -8.52
CA PHE A 252 18.13 -3.48 -7.83
C PHE A 252 17.72 -4.82 -8.45
N VAL A 253 17.72 -5.86 -7.63
CA VAL A 253 17.21 -7.19 -8.00
C VAL A 253 15.97 -7.46 -7.16
N SER A 254 14.85 -7.77 -7.83
CA SER A 254 13.65 -8.23 -7.15
C SER A 254 13.95 -9.52 -6.42
N ASN A 255 13.65 -9.58 -5.12
CA ASN A 255 13.85 -10.78 -4.31
C ASN A 255 12.52 -11.13 -3.62
N PRO A 256 11.57 -11.74 -4.36
CA PRO A 256 10.26 -12.07 -3.81
C PRO A 256 10.43 -13.02 -2.61
N PRO A 257 9.76 -12.75 -1.48
CA PRO A 257 9.96 -13.53 -0.27
C PRO A 257 9.48 -14.96 -0.47
N THR A 258 10.20 -15.91 0.14
CA THR A 258 9.86 -17.33 0.11
C THR A 258 8.82 -17.64 1.18
N LEU A 259 7.71 -18.23 0.75
CA LEU A 259 6.65 -18.75 1.58
C LEU A 259 6.85 -20.26 1.77
N ASP A 260 7.11 -20.65 3.02
CA ASP A 260 7.19 -22.04 3.43
C ASP A 260 6.24 -22.27 4.60
N LEU A 261 5.14 -22.98 4.33
CA LEU A 261 4.02 -23.16 5.25
C LEU A 261 4.01 -24.56 5.83
N PRO A 262 3.61 -24.72 7.11
CA PRO A 262 3.48 -26.03 7.72
C PRO A 262 2.37 -26.84 7.05
N GLU A 263 2.64 -28.14 6.84
CA GLU A 263 1.60 -29.07 6.40
C GLU A 263 0.49 -29.17 7.44
N PRO A 264 -0.79 -29.07 7.03
CA PRO A 264 -1.90 -29.23 7.95
C PRO A 264 -1.93 -30.64 8.54
N PRO A 265 -2.31 -30.77 9.83
CA PRO A 265 -2.39 -32.07 10.48
C PRO A 265 -3.39 -32.96 9.76
N ARG A 266 -2.93 -34.12 9.29
CA ARG A 266 -3.81 -35.15 8.75
C ARG A 266 -4.67 -35.70 9.87
N ARG A 267 -5.91 -36.08 9.54
CA ARG A 267 -6.71 -36.91 10.45
C ARG A 267 -5.92 -38.20 10.66
N THR A 268 -5.34 -38.38 11.84
CA THR A 268 -4.88 -39.70 12.25
C THR A 268 -6.09 -40.61 12.10
N GLY A 269 -6.00 -41.60 11.21
CA GLY A 269 -7.05 -42.60 11.07
C GLY A 269 -7.43 -43.02 12.48
N VAL A 270 -8.71 -42.85 12.82
CA VAL A 270 -9.22 -43.32 14.11
C VAL A 270 -8.76 -44.78 14.19
N GLY A 271 -7.84 -45.09 15.11
CA GLY A 271 -7.64 -46.48 15.49
C GLY A 271 -9.04 -46.96 15.82
N THR A 272 -9.54 -47.91 15.03
CA THR A 272 -10.91 -48.36 15.14
C THR A 272 -11.06 -48.84 16.57
N VAL A 273 -11.77 -48.05 17.37
CA VAL A 273 -12.12 -48.48 18.72
C VAL A 273 -12.82 -49.81 18.49
N PRO A 274 -12.29 -50.94 19.01
CA PRO A 274 -12.80 -52.25 18.66
C PRO A 274 -14.07 -52.47 19.48
N TRP A 275 -15.11 -51.68 19.20
CA TRP A 275 -16.42 -51.76 19.82
C TRP A 275 -16.99 -53.17 19.68
N LEU A 276 -16.66 -53.85 18.59
CA LEU A 276 -16.94 -55.27 18.40
C LEU A 276 -16.27 -56.13 19.48
N SER A 277 -14.98 -55.92 19.77
CA SER A 277 -14.28 -56.64 20.85
C SER A 277 -14.82 -56.28 22.22
N VAL A 278 -15.08 -55.01 22.50
CA VAL A 278 -15.71 -54.57 23.77
C VAL A 278 -17.09 -55.21 23.95
N GLY A 279 -17.91 -55.21 22.91
CA GLY A 279 -19.25 -55.81 22.90
C GLY A 279 -19.21 -57.34 23.00
N LEU A 280 -18.32 -58.00 22.27
CA LEU A 280 -18.15 -59.46 22.32
C LEU A 280 -17.64 -59.92 23.69
N THR A 281 -16.65 -59.23 24.27
CA THR A 281 -16.17 -59.51 25.62
C THR A 281 -17.26 -59.24 26.67
N GLY A 282 -18.06 -58.19 26.50
CA GLY A 282 -19.21 -57.91 27.36
C GLY A 282 -20.29 -58.98 27.28
N ALA A 283 -20.67 -59.39 26.07
CA ALA A 283 -21.65 -60.46 25.84
C ALA A 283 -21.16 -61.80 26.39
N PHE A 284 -19.88 -62.14 26.18
CA PHE A 284 -19.26 -63.35 26.73
C PHE A 284 -19.26 -63.34 28.26
N ALA A 285 -18.98 -62.19 28.89
CA ALA A 285 -19.08 -62.04 30.34
C ALA A 285 -20.51 -62.27 30.87
N VAL A 286 -21.53 -61.75 30.19
CA VAL A 286 -22.95 -61.96 30.56
C VAL A 286 -23.33 -63.44 30.47
N VAL A 287 -22.94 -64.12 29.39
CA VAL A 287 -23.18 -65.56 29.20
C VAL A 287 -22.49 -66.39 30.30
N MET A 288 -21.25 -66.07 30.66
CA MET A 288 -20.52 -66.78 31.71
C MET A 288 -21.15 -66.61 33.10
N VAL A 289 -21.72 -65.44 33.38
CA VAL A 289 -22.37 -65.13 34.66
C VAL A 289 -23.75 -65.78 34.76
N MET A 290 -24.56 -65.73 33.70
CA MET A 290 -25.88 -66.38 33.68
C MET A 290 -25.81 -67.91 33.52
N GLY A 291 -24.80 -68.42 32.81
CA GLY A 291 -24.64 -69.85 32.50
C GLY A 291 -24.03 -70.70 33.62
N GLY A 292 -23.77 -70.14 34.80
CA GLY A 292 -23.35 -70.91 35.97
C GLY A 292 -21.84 -71.17 36.12
N GLY A 293 -20.98 -70.53 35.32
CA GLY A 293 -19.52 -70.50 35.47
C GLY A 293 -18.78 -71.86 35.41
N PHE A 294 -17.57 -71.88 34.87
CA PHE A 294 -16.67 -73.04 34.97
C PHE A 294 -16.13 -73.18 36.40
N GLY A 295 -16.91 -73.76 37.32
CA GLY A 295 -16.44 -74.43 38.55
C GLY A 295 -15.59 -73.63 39.56
N GLY A 296 -15.47 -72.31 39.43
CA GLY A 296 -14.66 -71.46 40.31
C GLY A 296 -15.52 -70.61 41.24
N GLY A 297 -15.08 -70.42 42.49
CA GLY A 297 -15.79 -69.62 43.49
C GLY A 297 -16.11 -68.18 43.06
N VAL A 298 -16.91 -67.48 43.85
CA VAL A 298 -17.45 -66.12 43.56
C VAL A 298 -16.35 -65.12 43.12
N THR A 299 -15.13 -65.26 43.64
CA THR A 299 -13.97 -64.43 43.27
C THR A 299 -13.46 -64.69 41.84
N ALA A 300 -13.58 -65.90 41.29
CA ALA A 300 -13.16 -66.24 39.92
C ALA A 300 -14.11 -65.65 38.85
N ASN A 301 -15.40 -65.53 39.16
CA ASN A 301 -16.40 -64.93 38.25
C ASN A 301 -16.28 -63.41 38.15
N LEU A 302 -15.63 -62.75 39.11
CA LEU A 302 -15.47 -61.30 39.15
C LEU A 302 -14.52 -60.76 38.06
N ILE A 303 -13.50 -61.53 37.67
CA ILE A 303 -12.53 -61.16 36.61
C ILE A 303 -13.23 -60.92 35.26
N TRP A 304 -14.27 -61.71 34.97
CA TRP A 304 -15.03 -61.61 33.73
C TRP A 304 -15.90 -60.35 33.66
N PHE A 305 -16.29 -59.78 34.80
CA PHE A 305 -16.95 -58.47 34.84
C PHE A 305 -15.99 -57.30 34.62
N PHE A 306 -14.77 -57.38 35.17
CA PHE A 306 -13.80 -56.29 35.09
C PHE A 306 -13.13 -56.19 33.72
N THR A 307 -12.94 -57.29 33.00
CA THR A 307 -12.33 -57.30 31.66
C THR A 307 -13.05 -56.40 30.63
N PRO A 308 -14.37 -56.54 30.39
CA PRO A 308 -15.08 -55.65 29.45
C PRO A 308 -15.13 -54.20 29.95
N LEU A 309 -15.18 -53.99 31.26
CA LEU A 309 -15.15 -52.64 31.85
C LEU A 309 -13.81 -51.95 31.61
N LEU A 310 -12.69 -52.65 31.78
CA LEU A 310 -11.34 -52.14 31.50
C LEU A 310 -11.14 -51.84 30.01
N LEU A 311 -11.62 -52.72 29.12
CA LEU A 311 -11.57 -52.49 27.67
C LEU A 311 -12.44 -51.29 27.25
N ALA A 312 -13.64 -51.14 27.82
CA ALA A 312 -14.49 -49.98 27.61
C ALA A 312 -13.84 -48.68 28.12
N SER A 313 -13.19 -48.73 29.29
CA SER A 313 -12.45 -47.59 29.84
C SER A 313 -11.31 -47.15 28.91
N GLY A 314 -10.47 -48.10 28.46
CA GLY A 314 -9.38 -47.81 27.53
C GLY A 314 -9.86 -47.27 26.19
N ALA A 315 -10.99 -47.79 25.67
CA ALA A 315 -11.63 -47.29 24.46
C ALA A 315 -12.13 -45.84 24.60
N ILE A 316 -12.77 -45.51 25.73
CA ILE A 316 -13.25 -44.16 26.03
C ILE A 316 -12.06 -43.21 26.19
N GLU A 317 -11.02 -43.61 26.93
CA GLU A 317 -9.81 -42.82 27.14
C GLU A 317 -9.06 -42.56 25.83
N TYR A 318 -8.96 -43.58 24.96
CA TYR A 318 -8.40 -43.45 23.62
C TYR A 318 -9.19 -42.46 22.77
N ALA A 319 -10.53 -42.58 22.72
CA ALA A 319 -11.37 -41.69 21.95
C ALA A 319 -11.30 -40.23 22.43
N LEU A 320 -11.31 -40.01 23.75
CA LEU A 320 -11.14 -38.69 24.34
C LEU A 320 -9.76 -38.12 24.06
N SER A 321 -8.71 -38.93 24.18
CA SER A 321 -7.33 -38.54 23.92
C SER A 321 -7.09 -38.23 22.45
N ALA A 322 -7.65 -39.00 21.52
CA ALA A 322 -7.59 -38.74 20.08
C ALA A 322 -8.27 -37.42 19.71
N ARG A 323 -9.47 -37.15 20.25
CA ARG A 323 -10.17 -35.86 20.05
C ARG A 323 -9.38 -34.69 20.64
N ARG A 324 -8.80 -34.85 21.83
CA ARG A 324 -7.94 -33.82 22.46
C ARG A 324 -6.66 -33.60 21.65
N GLY A 325 -6.07 -34.67 21.13
CA GLY A 325 -4.89 -34.66 20.27
C GLY A 325 -5.11 -33.90 18.97
N ASP A 326 -6.18 -34.21 18.23
CA ASP A 326 -6.56 -33.51 17.00
C ASP A 326 -6.81 -32.02 17.24
N ARG A 327 -7.56 -31.67 18.30
CA ARG A 327 -7.78 -30.27 18.70
C ARG A 327 -6.48 -29.54 19.01
N ARG A 328 -5.53 -30.18 19.71
CA ARG A 328 -4.21 -29.60 20.02
C ARG A 328 -3.35 -29.46 18.76
N ALA A 329 -3.37 -30.45 17.86
CA ALA A 329 -2.65 -30.41 16.59
C ALA A 329 -3.14 -29.25 15.71
N ARG A 330 -4.46 -29.13 15.53
CA ARG A 330 -5.08 -28.00 14.78
C ARG A 330 -4.75 -26.65 15.39
N ARG A 331 -4.81 -26.51 16.72
CA ARG A 331 -4.43 -25.26 17.41
C ARG A 331 -2.98 -24.88 17.20
N ARG A 332 -2.05 -25.85 17.31
CA ARG A 332 -0.62 -25.62 17.07
C ARG A 332 -0.36 -25.20 15.62
N TRP A 333 -0.95 -25.92 14.66
CA TRP A 333 -0.84 -25.58 13.25
C TRP A 333 -1.37 -24.18 12.93
N ARG A 334 -2.51 -23.77 13.50
CA ARG A 334 -3.03 -22.40 13.33
C ARG A 334 -2.13 -21.32 13.92
N ALA A 335 -1.52 -21.59 15.07
CA ALA A 335 -0.54 -20.68 15.67
C ALA A 335 0.67 -20.53 14.75
N GLU A 336 1.21 -21.64 14.25
CA GLU A 336 2.33 -21.65 13.31
C GLU A 336 1.99 -20.97 11.98
N LEU A 337 0.80 -21.19 11.42
CA LEU A 337 0.30 -20.48 10.24
C LEU A 337 0.24 -18.96 10.50
N THR A 338 -0.23 -18.55 11.67
CA THR A 338 -0.30 -17.13 12.06
C THR A 338 1.10 -16.53 12.13
N ASP A 339 2.05 -17.23 12.74
CA ASP A 339 3.44 -16.78 12.86
C ASP A 339 4.11 -16.66 11.48
N ARG A 340 3.87 -17.62 10.57
CA ARG A 340 4.41 -17.56 9.19
C ARG A 340 3.75 -16.48 8.35
N CYS A 341 2.46 -16.21 8.53
CA CYS A 341 1.79 -15.07 7.91
C CYS A 341 2.37 -13.73 8.42
N ALA A 342 2.64 -13.60 9.72
CA ALA A 342 3.27 -12.41 10.30
C ALA A 342 4.72 -12.22 9.87
N GLU A 343 5.45 -13.32 9.64
CA GLU A 343 6.78 -13.28 9.01
C GLU A 343 6.71 -12.83 7.56
N LEU A 344 5.79 -13.40 6.77
CA LEU A 344 5.59 -12.99 5.38
C LEU A 344 5.24 -11.50 5.27
N ASP A 345 4.37 -10.99 6.14
CA ASP A 345 3.99 -9.58 6.16
C ASP A 345 5.20 -8.65 6.35
N ARG A 346 6.08 -8.99 7.30
CA ARG A 346 7.35 -8.26 7.53
C ARG A 346 8.27 -8.29 6.31
N LEU A 347 8.37 -9.44 5.63
CA LEU A 347 9.19 -9.58 4.44
C LEU A 347 8.64 -8.79 3.25
N LEU A 348 7.31 -8.75 3.09
CA LEU A 348 6.64 -7.95 2.07
C LEU A 348 6.81 -6.45 2.34
N ASP A 349 6.77 -6.04 3.60
CA ASP A 349 7.09 -4.68 4.05
C ASP A 349 8.53 -4.27 3.67
N ASP A 350 9.49 -5.17 3.85
CA ASP A 350 10.89 -4.96 3.45
C ASP A 350 11.04 -4.87 1.93
N GLU A 351 10.36 -5.73 1.17
CA GLU A 351 10.34 -5.66 -0.30
C GLU A 351 9.71 -4.34 -0.77
N ALA A 352 8.61 -3.88 -0.18
CA ALA A 352 7.99 -2.60 -0.52
C ALA A 352 8.92 -1.40 -0.26
N ARG A 353 9.70 -1.45 0.83
CA ARG A 353 10.75 -0.46 1.12
C ARG A 353 11.83 -0.47 0.05
N ARG A 354 12.34 -1.65 -0.32
CA ARG A 354 13.36 -1.81 -1.38
C ARG A 354 12.85 -1.34 -2.74
N ALA A 355 11.63 -1.72 -3.12
CA ALA A 355 10.98 -1.29 -4.35
C ALA A 355 10.82 0.24 -4.41
N THR A 356 10.41 0.89 -3.31
CA THR A 356 10.32 2.36 -3.29
C THR A 356 11.70 3.03 -3.34
N HIS A 357 12.72 2.44 -2.72
CA HIS A 357 14.08 2.96 -2.79
C HIS A 357 14.66 2.87 -4.21
N ALA A 358 14.33 1.81 -4.95
CA ALA A 358 14.73 1.58 -6.33
C ALA A 358 13.93 2.44 -7.33
N ALA A 359 12.66 2.71 -7.03
CA ALA A 359 11.78 3.59 -7.79
C ALA A 359 11.21 4.73 -6.91
N PRO A 360 12.04 5.74 -6.59
CA PRO A 360 11.64 6.87 -5.76
C PRO A 360 10.45 7.64 -6.35
N PRO A 361 9.63 8.30 -5.52
CA PRO A 361 8.64 9.24 -6.02
C PRO A 361 9.32 10.40 -6.78
N PRO A 362 8.63 11.04 -7.74
CA PRO A 362 9.20 12.15 -8.53
C PRO A 362 9.79 13.29 -7.69
N ALA A 363 9.24 13.55 -6.50
CA ALA A 363 9.75 14.55 -5.57
C ALA A 363 11.17 14.23 -5.05
N ASP A 364 11.51 12.96 -4.87
CA ASP A 364 12.82 12.53 -4.39
C ASP A 364 13.88 12.72 -5.49
N TRP A 365 13.51 12.47 -6.75
CA TRP A 365 14.38 12.78 -7.90
C TRP A 365 14.66 14.28 -8.03
N LEU A 366 13.62 15.11 -7.86
CA LEU A 366 13.79 16.57 -7.84
C LEU A 366 14.71 17.02 -6.71
N LEU A 367 14.57 16.43 -5.52
CA LEU A 367 15.44 16.72 -4.38
C LEU A 367 16.89 16.30 -4.67
N ALA A 368 17.09 15.11 -5.23
CA ALA A 368 18.41 14.60 -5.62
C ALA A 368 19.11 15.53 -6.62
N ALA A 369 18.37 16.00 -7.63
CA ALA A 369 18.87 16.94 -8.63
C ALA A 369 19.22 18.32 -8.04
N ARG A 370 18.38 18.84 -7.13
CA ARG A 370 18.62 20.15 -6.49
C ARG A 370 19.82 20.14 -5.55
N LEU A 371 20.01 19.05 -4.81
CA LEU A 371 21.08 18.91 -3.83
C LEU A 371 22.38 18.34 -4.42
N GLY A 372 22.34 17.83 -5.66
CA GLY A 372 23.49 17.16 -6.28
C GLY A 372 23.91 15.89 -5.54
N THR A 373 22.94 15.15 -5.00
CA THR A 373 23.22 13.91 -4.24
C THR A 373 23.75 12.80 -5.15
N THR A 374 24.30 11.73 -4.55
CA THR A 374 24.73 10.53 -5.28
C THR A 374 23.59 9.78 -5.97
N ARG A 375 22.32 10.11 -5.67
CA ARG A 375 21.16 9.58 -6.40
C ARG A 375 20.99 10.19 -7.79
N LEU A 376 21.47 11.42 -8.02
CA LEU A 376 21.43 12.01 -9.34
C LEU A 376 22.32 11.18 -10.27
N TRP A 377 21.76 10.71 -11.37
CA TRP A 377 22.43 9.85 -12.35
C TRP A 377 23.00 8.56 -11.75
N GLU A 378 22.32 7.99 -10.74
CA GLU A 378 22.74 6.76 -10.10
C GLU A 378 22.60 5.52 -10.99
N ARG A 379 21.74 5.58 -12.02
CA ARG A 379 21.52 4.48 -12.98
C ARG A 379 22.42 4.60 -14.20
N ARG A 380 22.72 3.45 -14.80
CA ARG A 380 23.56 3.29 -15.99
C ARG A 380 22.83 2.52 -17.04
N ARG A 381 23.22 2.66 -18.30
CA ARG A 381 22.61 1.94 -19.43
C ARG A 381 22.71 0.41 -19.30
N GLU A 382 23.72 -0.10 -18.61
CA GLU A 382 23.93 -1.53 -18.37
C GLU A 382 23.11 -2.12 -17.23
N HIS A 383 22.44 -1.29 -16.41
CA HIS A 383 21.60 -1.80 -15.34
C HIS A 383 20.24 -2.28 -15.88
N ASP A 384 19.76 -3.42 -15.37
CA ASP A 384 18.44 -3.96 -15.70
C ASP A 384 17.27 -3.00 -15.38
N ASP A 385 17.50 -2.03 -14.48
CA ASP A 385 16.50 -1.03 -14.09
C ASP A 385 16.70 0.35 -14.75
N ALA A 386 17.59 0.46 -15.75
CA ALA A 386 17.92 1.72 -16.41
C ALA A 386 16.67 2.49 -16.85
N LEU A 387 15.81 1.82 -17.63
CA LEU A 387 14.61 2.40 -18.24
C LEU A 387 13.32 2.13 -17.44
N ARG A 388 13.43 1.71 -16.19
CA ARG A 388 12.30 1.43 -15.31
C ARG A 388 11.80 2.70 -14.62
N LEU A 389 10.64 3.20 -15.03
CA LEU A 389 10.06 4.44 -14.53
C LEU A 389 8.83 4.19 -13.65
N ARG A 390 8.68 4.97 -12.58
CA ARG A 390 7.51 4.88 -11.71
C ARG A 390 6.33 5.58 -12.36
N VAL A 391 5.22 4.86 -12.52
CA VAL A 391 3.95 5.38 -13.02
C VAL A 391 3.06 5.82 -11.87
N GLY A 392 3.09 5.10 -10.74
CA GLY A 392 2.22 5.43 -9.62
C GLY A 392 2.27 4.44 -8.47
N LEU A 393 1.18 4.42 -7.71
CA LEU A 393 0.89 3.48 -6.64
C LEU A 393 -0.38 2.71 -7.02
N CYS A 394 -0.42 1.42 -6.76
CA CYS A 394 -1.60 0.59 -6.99
C CYS A 394 -1.85 -0.36 -5.83
N ASN A 395 -3.07 -0.87 -5.76
CA ASN A 395 -3.39 -1.99 -4.90
C ASN A 395 -3.15 -3.25 -5.72
N ALA A 396 -2.30 -4.15 -5.23
CA ALA A 396 -1.92 -5.33 -5.98
C ALA A 396 -1.62 -6.51 -5.05
N ARG A 397 -1.81 -7.71 -5.59
CA ARG A 397 -1.38 -8.95 -4.97
C ARG A 397 0.11 -9.15 -5.24
N VAL A 398 0.94 -9.06 -4.21
CA VAL A 398 2.39 -9.20 -4.34
C VAL A 398 2.76 -10.66 -4.60
N GLN A 399 3.75 -10.86 -5.47
CA GLN A 399 4.27 -12.18 -5.79
C GLN A 399 5.17 -12.68 -4.66
N VAL A 400 5.02 -13.97 -4.33
CA VAL A 400 5.81 -14.68 -3.33
C VAL A 400 6.31 -15.97 -3.96
N THR A 401 7.51 -16.39 -3.61
CA THR A 401 8.08 -17.66 -4.09
C THR A 401 7.63 -18.77 -3.15
N GLY A 402 7.47 -20.00 -3.66
CA GLY A 402 7.00 -21.13 -2.86
C GLY A 402 5.52 -21.43 -3.05
N GLY A 403 5.01 -22.36 -2.25
CA GLY A 403 3.71 -22.99 -2.48
C GLY A 403 2.82 -22.99 -1.25
N LEU A 404 1.51 -22.93 -1.49
CA LEU A 404 0.54 -23.33 -0.48
C LEU A 404 0.63 -24.85 -0.26
N PRO A 405 0.32 -25.34 0.95
CA PRO A 405 0.20 -26.77 1.18
C PRO A 405 -0.83 -27.37 0.23
N THR A 406 -0.53 -28.53 -0.35
CA THR A 406 -1.42 -29.23 -1.30
C THR A 406 -2.08 -30.47 -0.70
N ALA A 407 -1.53 -31.00 0.39
CA ALA A 407 -2.03 -32.17 1.08
C ALA A 407 -2.64 -31.80 2.43
N GLY A 408 -3.86 -32.28 2.70
CA GLY A 408 -4.51 -32.05 3.98
C GLY A 408 -6.03 -32.04 3.93
N PRO A 409 -6.69 -31.82 5.09
CA PRO A 409 -8.11 -31.52 5.16
C PRO A 409 -8.45 -30.24 4.38
N ALA A 410 -9.49 -30.29 3.53
CA ALA A 410 -9.87 -29.17 2.64
C ALA A 410 -10.19 -27.87 3.40
N ASP A 411 -10.76 -27.97 4.61
CA ASP A 411 -11.03 -26.84 5.50
C ASP A 411 -9.74 -26.09 5.88
N LEU A 412 -8.68 -26.82 6.24
CA LEU A 412 -7.41 -26.23 6.65
C LEU A 412 -6.62 -25.69 5.44
N LEU A 413 -6.72 -26.36 4.29
CA LEU A 413 -6.11 -25.87 3.05
C LEU A 413 -6.73 -24.53 2.60
N ALA A 414 -8.06 -24.40 2.69
CA ALA A 414 -8.75 -23.14 2.41
C ALA A 414 -8.36 -22.04 3.41
N GLU A 415 -8.31 -22.37 4.71
CA GLU A 415 -7.89 -21.45 5.78
C GLU A 415 -6.46 -20.90 5.56
N ALA A 416 -5.53 -21.76 5.13
CA ALA A 416 -4.17 -21.37 4.79
C ALA A 416 -4.12 -20.46 3.55
N ALA A 417 -4.83 -20.83 2.48
CA ALA A 417 -4.88 -20.04 1.25
C ALA A 417 -5.44 -18.63 1.49
N GLU A 418 -6.55 -18.52 2.22
CA GLU A 418 -7.17 -17.23 2.58
C GLU A 418 -6.25 -16.38 3.46
N SER A 419 -5.59 -16.99 4.44
CA SER A 419 -4.68 -16.27 5.34
C SER A 419 -3.47 -15.69 4.62
N VAL A 420 -2.89 -16.44 3.69
CA VAL A 420 -1.81 -15.96 2.84
C VAL A 420 -2.30 -14.89 1.88
N ASP A 421 -3.48 -15.08 1.28
CA ASP A 421 -4.01 -14.12 0.31
C ASP A 421 -4.25 -12.74 0.92
N ARG A 422 -4.79 -12.72 2.14
CA ARG A 422 -4.98 -11.51 2.93
C ARG A 422 -3.67 -10.74 3.17
N VAL A 423 -2.56 -11.44 3.42
CA VAL A 423 -1.24 -10.82 3.62
C VAL A 423 -0.62 -10.36 2.29
N ARG A 424 -0.83 -11.11 1.20
CA ARG A 424 -0.30 -10.77 -0.13
C ARG A 424 -0.97 -9.56 -0.77
N TRP A 425 -2.21 -9.26 -0.41
CA TRP A 425 -2.90 -8.08 -0.90
C TRP A 425 -2.34 -6.83 -0.22
N ARG A 426 -1.64 -5.99 -0.99
CA ARG A 426 -0.98 -4.79 -0.47
C ARG A 426 -1.55 -3.55 -1.11
N GLN A 427 -1.71 -2.52 -0.29
CA GLN A 427 -2.03 -1.17 -0.73
C GLN A 427 -0.75 -0.40 -1.03
N ASP A 428 -0.85 0.61 -1.89
CA ASP A 428 0.25 1.52 -2.23
C ASP A 428 1.52 0.80 -2.74
N VAL A 429 1.34 -0.27 -3.51
CA VAL A 429 2.43 -0.96 -4.20
C VAL A 429 2.97 -0.07 -5.31
N VAL A 430 4.29 0.12 -5.37
CA VAL A 430 4.93 0.92 -6.42
C VAL A 430 4.75 0.23 -7.77
N SER A 431 4.08 0.92 -8.68
CA SER A 431 3.91 0.46 -10.05
C SER A 431 4.92 1.14 -10.96
N CYS A 432 5.67 0.32 -11.69
CA CYS A 432 6.69 0.76 -12.64
C CYS A 432 6.37 0.25 -14.04
N LEU A 433 6.83 1.01 -15.01
CA LEU A 433 6.83 0.68 -16.42
C LEU A 433 8.29 0.54 -16.87
N ASP A 434 8.61 -0.53 -17.58
CA ASP A 434 9.93 -0.73 -18.15
C ASP A 434 9.92 -0.38 -19.65
N LEU A 435 10.46 0.78 -20.01
CA LEU A 435 10.45 1.23 -21.40
C LEU A 435 11.28 0.32 -22.31
N ALA A 436 12.24 -0.42 -21.78
CA ALA A 436 13.02 -1.40 -22.56
C ALA A 436 12.13 -2.57 -23.02
N GLU A 437 11.18 -2.99 -22.18
CA GLU A 437 10.29 -4.12 -22.44
C GLU A 437 9.11 -3.73 -23.33
N VAL A 438 8.45 -2.59 -23.04
CA VAL A 438 7.26 -2.17 -23.83
C VAL A 438 7.61 -1.46 -25.14
N GLY A 439 8.80 -0.87 -25.26
CA GLY A 439 9.27 -0.12 -26.43
C GLY A 439 8.60 1.25 -26.66
N SER A 440 7.27 1.34 -26.59
CA SER A 440 6.55 2.61 -26.73
C SER A 440 5.28 2.66 -25.87
N ILE A 441 4.88 3.88 -25.48
CA ILE A 441 3.67 4.10 -24.70
C ILE A 441 2.82 5.24 -25.28
N GLY A 442 1.51 5.06 -25.25
CA GLY A 442 0.53 6.10 -25.54
C GLY A 442 -0.11 6.59 -24.24
N LEU A 443 -0.08 7.90 -24.00
CA LEU A 443 -0.73 8.52 -22.83
C LEU A 443 -1.97 9.29 -23.29
N HIS A 444 -3.11 9.02 -22.65
CA HIS A 444 -4.39 9.66 -22.95
C HIS A 444 -5.06 10.15 -21.66
N GLY A 445 -5.83 11.24 -21.78
CA GLY A 445 -6.55 11.86 -20.67
C GLY A 445 -6.03 13.25 -20.29
N PRO A 446 -6.71 13.94 -19.36
CA PRO A 446 -6.39 15.32 -18.97
C PRO A 446 -4.98 15.47 -18.38
N ASP A 447 -4.51 14.45 -17.66
CA ASP A 447 -3.21 14.44 -16.99
C ASP A 447 -2.08 13.81 -17.83
N ALA A 448 -2.34 13.44 -19.08
CA ALA A 448 -1.36 12.75 -19.93
C ALA A 448 -0.05 13.53 -20.07
N HIS A 449 -0.13 14.85 -20.20
CA HIS A 449 1.05 15.70 -20.28
C HIS A 449 1.83 15.75 -18.95
N ALA A 450 1.14 15.83 -17.81
CA ALA A 450 1.79 15.86 -16.50
C ALA A 450 2.51 14.53 -16.21
N LEU A 451 1.89 13.40 -16.57
CA LEU A 451 2.50 12.09 -16.48
C LEU A 451 3.71 11.97 -17.42
N ALA A 452 3.59 12.40 -18.68
CA ALA A 452 4.70 12.42 -19.62
C ALA A 452 5.89 13.22 -19.06
N ALA A 453 5.65 14.44 -18.59
CA ALA A 453 6.68 15.29 -18.00
C ALA A 453 7.30 14.66 -16.74
N SER A 454 6.50 13.99 -15.90
CA SER A 454 6.99 13.26 -14.74
C SER A 454 7.89 12.09 -15.12
N LEU A 455 7.49 11.28 -16.11
CA LEU A 455 8.30 10.17 -16.62
C LEU A 455 9.61 10.67 -17.22
N THR A 456 9.58 11.74 -18.02
CA THR A 456 10.78 12.39 -18.56
C THR A 456 11.69 12.92 -17.46
N ALA A 457 11.15 13.63 -16.46
CA ALA A 457 11.92 14.17 -15.34
C ALA A 457 12.59 13.07 -14.50
N GLN A 458 11.89 11.97 -14.25
CA GLN A 458 12.45 10.80 -13.58
C GLN A 458 13.60 10.18 -14.40
N LEU A 459 13.41 10.02 -15.71
CA LEU A 459 14.41 9.44 -16.61
C LEU A 459 15.72 10.24 -16.60
N VAL A 460 15.65 11.56 -16.76
CA VAL A 460 16.84 12.44 -16.82
C VAL A 460 17.49 12.70 -15.46
N ALA A 461 16.77 12.47 -14.37
CA ALA A 461 17.34 12.50 -13.02
C ALA A 461 18.02 11.17 -12.66
N ALA A 462 17.50 10.04 -13.17
CA ALA A 462 18.03 8.71 -12.92
C ALA A 462 19.24 8.36 -13.80
N LEU A 463 19.24 8.78 -15.08
CA LEU A 463 20.28 8.50 -16.07
C LEU A 463 20.97 9.80 -16.50
N GLY A 464 22.29 9.75 -16.63
CA GLY A 464 23.09 10.87 -17.12
C GLY A 464 22.96 11.08 -18.64
N PRO A 465 23.36 12.25 -19.17
CA PRO A 465 23.35 12.55 -20.61
C PRO A 465 24.19 11.60 -21.49
N GLU A 466 25.14 10.88 -20.91
CA GLU A 466 25.94 9.84 -21.57
C GLU A 466 25.23 8.47 -21.68
N ASP A 467 24.23 8.25 -20.83
CA ASP A 467 23.50 6.99 -20.72
C ASP A 467 22.12 7.05 -21.41
N VAL A 468 21.54 8.26 -21.56
CA VAL A 468 20.27 8.47 -22.26
C VAL A 468 20.24 9.79 -23.02
N ALA A 469 19.77 9.73 -24.27
CA ALA A 469 19.47 10.90 -25.09
C ALA A 469 17.95 11.13 -25.15
N ILE A 470 17.54 12.40 -25.25
CA ILE A 470 16.13 12.76 -25.35
C ILE A 470 15.89 13.57 -26.61
N ALA A 471 14.75 13.31 -27.26
CA ALA A 471 14.20 14.15 -28.30
C ALA A 471 12.74 14.46 -27.98
N VAL A 472 12.32 15.70 -28.20
CA VAL A 472 10.93 16.14 -27.97
C VAL A 472 10.42 16.80 -29.24
N ALA A 473 9.42 16.17 -29.87
CA ALA A 473 8.71 16.70 -31.02
C ALA A 473 7.33 17.19 -30.56
N VAL A 474 7.09 18.49 -30.62
CA VAL A 474 5.88 19.13 -30.09
C VAL A 474 5.30 20.13 -31.09
N GLY A 475 3.99 20.14 -31.23
CA GLY A 475 3.29 21.19 -31.97
C GLY A 475 3.39 22.54 -31.26
N ALA A 476 3.24 23.64 -32.00
CA ALA A 476 3.39 25.01 -31.49
C ALA A 476 2.55 25.29 -30.24
N THR A 477 1.35 24.70 -30.15
CA THR A 477 0.42 24.85 -29.02
C THR A 477 0.94 24.25 -27.70
N HIS A 478 1.82 23.26 -27.77
CA HIS A 478 2.33 22.55 -26.58
C HIS A 478 3.81 22.87 -26.29
N ALA A 479 4.48 23.63 -27.15
CA ALA A 479 5.90 23.95 -27.04
C ALA A 479 6.25 24.65 -25.70
N ALA A 480 5.40 25.56 -25.24
CA ALA A 480 5.63 26.28 -23.97
C ALA A 480 5.73 25.33 -22.77
N ARG A 481 4.95 24.24 -22.75
CA ARG A 481 4.95 23.27 -21.65
C ARG A 481 6.19 22.37 -21.62
N TRP A 482 6.87 22.22 -22.75
CA TRP A 482 8.10 21.42 -22.88
C TRP A 482 9.38 22.25 -22.92
N ARG A 483 9.28 23.58 -22.81
CA ARG A 483 10.42 24.51 -22.84
C ARG A 483 11.50 24.16 -21.82
N TRP A 484 11.14 23.59 -20.67
CA TRP A 484 12.11 23.19 -19.64
C TRP A 484 13.10 22.13 -20.13
N VAL A 485 12.73 21.29 -21.11
CA VAL A 485 13.62 20.25 -21.67
C VAL A 485 14.81 20.89 -22.38
N SER A 486 14.66 22.09 -22.96
CA SER A 486 15.75 22.80 -23.63
C SER A 486 16.92 23.14 -22.70
N MET A 487 16.70 23.10 -21.38
CA MET A 487 17.72 23.37 -20.36
C MET A 487 18.48 22.11 -19.93
N LEU A 488 18.07 20.93 -20.39
CA LEU A 488 18.64 19.66 -19.96
C LEU A 488 19.96 19.37 -20.71
N PRO A 489 20.97 18.81 -20.03
CA PRO A 489 22.22 18.40 -20.69
C PRO A 489 22.02 17.22 -21.65
N HIS A 490 20.91 16.47 -21.53
CA HIS A 490 20.53 15.31 -22.35
C HIS A 490 20.14 15.63 -23.79
N LEU A 491 19.99 16.92 -24.13
CA LEU A 491 19.78 17.39 -25.49
C LEU A 491 21.07 17.75 -26.23
N ARG A 492 22.21 17.73 -25.53
CA ARG A 492 23.51 17.96 -26.18
C ARG A 492 23.71 16.84 -27.18
N SER A 493 23.89 17.19 -28.45
CA SER A 493 24.01 16.22 -29.52
C SER A 493 25.14 15.24 -29.19
N ALA A 494 24.90 13.94 -29.37
CA ALA A 494 25.95 12.93 -29.25
C ALA A 494 27.15 13.18 -30.20
N ALA A 495 26.99 14.06 -31.19
CA ALA A 495 28.06 14.49 -32.09
C ALA A 495 29.18 15.27 -31.36
N GLU A 496 28.89 15.99 -30.27
CA GLU A 496 29.94 16.66 -29.48
C GLU A 496 30.64 15.73 -28.47
N LEU A 497 30.05 14.57 -28.15
CA LEU A 497 30.59 13.58 -27.20
C LEU A 497 31.54 12.57 -27.86
N LEU A 498 31.60 12.54 -29.19
CA LEU A 498 32.51 11.70 -29.98
C LEU A 498 33.68 12.47 -30.60
N ASP A 499 33.80 13.77 -30.38
CA ASP A 499 34.97 14.54 -30.79
C ASP A 499 36.04 14.53 -29.69
N GLY A 500 36.81 13.45 -29.69
CA GLY A 500 38.15 13.35 -29.12
C GLY A 500 38.98 12.41 -30.01
N PRO A 501 40.29 12.68 -30.21
CA PRO A 501 41.09 12.19 -31.33
C PRO A 501 41.18 10.66 -31.46
#